data_AF-C5CE84-F1
#
_entry.id   AF-C5CE84-F1
#
_cell.length_a   1.000
_cell.length_b   1.000
_cell.length_c   1.000
_cell.angle_alpha   90.00
_cell.angle_beta   90.00
_cell.angle_gamma   90.00
#
_symmetry.space_group_name_H-M   'P 1'
#
loop_
_entity.id
_entity.type
_entity.pdbx_description
1 polymer ?
#
loop_
_entity_poly.entity_id
_entity_poly.type
_entity_poly.pdbx_seq_one_letter_code
_entity_poly.pdbx_strand_id
1 'polypeptide(L)'
;MEKSLREKYTEAFSGNWQYLLKFALKIAEAGGEFPPKTTISSMRGCMEFLYSKYIERVPVDIKLIAYGHGITPETLKKHVKKIENAAIVYLKSIGNKIDGYVALFRTAAKQIKLITGKESIEVKTFIKYVQYLCNYWRSDKTEEIEKFFTRYFYLTGLKAETGRNAASGLDLYTSPRVKGTYVILRFEGDN
;
A
#
# COMPACT_ATOMS: atom_id res chain seq x y z
N MET A 1 -8.87 20.25 -12.84
CA MET A 1 -9.43 20.40 -11.49
C MET A 1 -9.51 21.89 -11.16
N GLU A 2 -10.66 22.37 -10.71
CA GLU A 2 -10.85 23.78 -10.35
C GLU A 2 -9.99 24.20 -9.15
N LYS A 3 -9.50 25.44 -9.13
CA LYS A 3 -8.61 25.97 -8.08
C LYS A 3 -9.26 25.91 -6.69
N SER A 4 -10.54 26.25 -6.61
CA SER A 4 -11.37 26.18 -5.39
C SER A 4 -11.46 24.76 -4.82
N LEU A 5 -11.58 23.74 -5.69
CA LEU A 5 -11.64 22.34 -5.26
C LEU A 5 -10.30 21.89 -4.68
N ARG A 6 -9.18 22.28 -5.31
CA ARG A 6 -7.84 21.95 -4.81
C ARG A 6 -7.57 22.58 -3.43
N GLU A 7 -7.98 23.82 -3.24
CA GLU A 7 -7.88 24.53 -1.95
C GLU A 7 -8.69 23.80 -0.87
N LYS A 8 -9.94 23.42 -1.17
CA LYS A 8 -10.79 22.65 -0.25
C LYS A 8 -10.15 21.31 0.17
N TYR A 9 -9.54 20.57 -0.76
CA TYR A 9 -8.86 19.32 -0.41
C TYR A 9 -7.59 19.58 0.41
N THR A 10 -6.85 20.63 0.08
CA THR A 10 -5.62 21.00 0.82
C THR A 10 -5.96 21.36 2.27
N GLU A 11 -7.05 22.10 2.49
CA GLU A 11 -7.57 22.41 3.82
C GLU A 11 -8.01 21.13 4.55
N ALA A 12 -8.81 20.28 3.89
CA ALA A 12 -9.33 19.05 4.46
C ALA A 12 -8.21 18.08 4.87
N PHE A 13 -7.12 17.98 4.11
CA PHE A 13 -6.02 17.04 4.33
C PHE A 13 -4.72 17.73 4.75
N SER A 14 -4.81 18.59 5.76
CA SER A 14 -3.68 19.28 6.41
C SER A 14 -3.23 18.58 7.70
N GLY A 15 -2.03 18.93 8.19
CA GLY A 15 -1.46 18.39 9.43
C GLY A 15 -1.30 16.86 9.37
N ASN A 16 -1.86 16.16 10.36
CA ASN A 16 -1.81 14.70 10.46
C ASN A 16 -2.44 13.95 9.27
N TRP A 17 -3.21 14.65 8.42
CA TRP A 17 -3.91 14.07 7.27
C TRP A 17 -3.18 14.27 5.94
N GLN A 18 -2.02 14.92 5.95
CA GLN A 18 -1.29 15.27 4.73
C GLN A 18 -0.89 14.05 3.89
N TYR A 19 -0.70 12.90 4.52
CA TYR A 19 -0.41 11.65 3.81
C TYR A 19 -1.55 11.19 2.89
N LEU A 20 -2.80 11.59 3.18
CA LEU A 20 -3.97 11.30 2.34
C LEU A 20 -4.16 12.30 1.21
N LEU A 21 -3.55 13.50 1.28
CA LEU A 21 -3.82 14.57 0.32
C LEU A 21 -3.56 14.12 -1.12
N LYS A 22 -2.38 13.56 -1.39
CA LYS A 22 -2.02 13.10 -2.75
C LYS A 22 -2.99 12.03 -3.26
N PHE A 23 -3.43 11.13 -2.38
CA PHE A 23 -4.40 10.10 -2.72
C PHE A 23 -5.77 10.70 -3.01
N ALA A 24 -6.26 11.60 -2.16
CA ALA A 24 -7.53 12.27 -2.32
C ALA A 24 -7.61 13.08 -3.62
N LEU A 25 -6.54 13.80 -3.97
CA LEU A 25 -6.44 14.53 -5.23
C LEU A 25 -6.49 13.59 -6.44
N LYS A 26 -5.81 12.44 -6.39
CA LYS A 26 -5.86 11.44 -7.46
C LYS A 26 -7.24 10.78 -7.60
N ILE A 27 -7.94 10.56 -6.49
CA ILE A 27 -9.32 10.06 -6.51
C ILE A 27 -10.25 11.08 -7.14
N ALA A 28 -10.10 12.37 -6.80
CA ALA A 28 -10.86 13.47 -7.42
C ALA A 28 -10.60 13.55 -8.93
N GLU A 29 -9.33 13.52 -9.36
CA GLU A 29 -8.94 13.48 -10.78
C GLU A 29 -9.54 12.28 -11.53
N ALA A 30 -9.75 11.16 -10.84
CA ALA A 30 -10.40 9.97 -11.39
C ALA A 30 -11.95 10.02 -11.35
N GLY A 31 -12.55 11.15 -10.99
CA GLY A 31 -13.99 11.37 -10.94
C GLY A 31 -14.66 11.12 -9.58
N GLY A 32 -13.89 10.71 -8.57
CA GLY A 32 -14.37 10.44 -7.20
C GLY A 32 -14.53 11.70 -6.33
N GLU A 33 -15.10 12.77 -6.87
CA GLU A 33 -15.18 14.05 -6.17
C GLU A 33 -16.25 14.07 -5.07
N PHE A 34 -15.93 14.72 -3.95
CA PHE A 34 -16.90 15.01 -2.90
C PHE A 34 -17.85 16.14 -3.31
N PRO A 35 -19.17 16.02 -3.05
CA PRO A 35 -20.11 17.12 -3.21
C PRO A 35 -19.67 18.39 -2.44
N PRO A 36 -20.00 19.61 -2.93
CA PRO A 36 -19.56 20.87 -2.31
C PRO A 36 -19.91 21.00 -0.82
N LYS A 37 -21.07 20.47 -0.39
CA LYS A 37 -21.55 20.53 1.00
C LYS A 37 -21.02 19.41 1.91
N THR A 38 -20.10 18.57 1.43
CA THR A 38 -19.53 17.49 2.25
C THR A 38 -18.61 18.07 3.32
N THR A 39 -18.79 17.64 4.56
CA THR A 39 -17.97 18.06 5.71
C THR A 39 -16.56 17.49 5.64
N ILE A 40 -15.59 18.20 6.23
CA ILE A 40 -14.18 17.75 6.28
C ILE A 40 -14.06 16.38 6.95
N SER A 41 -14.79 16.12 8.05
CA SER A 41 -14.76 14.82 8.72
C SER A 41 -15.25 13.68 7.82
N SER A 42 -16.30 13.92 7.03
CA SER A 42 -16.76 12.95 6.03
C SER A 42 -15.71 12.71 4.95
N MET A 43 -15.03 13.77 4.48
CA MET A 43 -13.97 13.64 3.49
C MET A 43 -12.80 12.81 4.02
N ARG A 44 -12.36 13.08 5.25
CA ARG A 44 -11.28 12.35 5.92
C ARG A 44 -11.64 10.88 6.14
N GLY A 45 -12.80 10.60 6.73
CA GLY A 45 -13.24 9.22 6.95
C GLY A 45 -13.37 8.41 5.66
N CYS A 46 -13.88 9.02 4.57
CA CYS A 46 -13.96 8.34 3.28
C CYS A 46 -12.57 8.04 2.69
N MET A 47 -11.65 9.00 2.74
CA MET A 47 -10.31 8.81 2.20
C MET A 47 -9.49 7.85 3.05
N GLU A 48 -9.63 7.86 4.38
CA GLU A 48 -9.01 6.89 5.27
C GLU A 48 -9.51 5.48 4.95
N PHE A 49 -10.82 5.30 4.81
CA PHE A 49 -11.40 4.01 4.43
C PHE A 49 -10.82 3.49 3.10
N LEU A 50 -10.84 4.34 2.06
CA LEU A 50 -10.37 3.96 0.73
C LEU A 50 -8.85 3.72 0.71
N TYR A 51 -8.09 4.52 1.44
CA TYR A 51 -6.65 4.36 1.57
C TYR A 51 -6.32 3.04 2.25
N SER A 52 -6.96 2.72 3.37
CA SER A 52 -6.73 1.45 4.07
C SER A 52 -7.14 0.24 3.23
N LYS A 53 -8.24 0.34 2.47
CA LYS A 53 -8.72 -0.74 1.59
C LYS A 53 -7.84 -0.97 0.36
N TYR A 54 -7.42 0.09 -0.33
CA TYR A 54 -6.77 -0.02 -1.64
C TYR A 54 -5.26 0.19 -1.62
N ILE A 55 -4.75 1.03 -0.71
CA ILE A 55 -3.32 1.28 -0.56
C ILE A 55 -2.76 0.36 0.52
N GLU A 56 -3.30 0.37 1.74
CA GLU A 56 -2.77 -0.47 2.84
C GLU A 56 -3.24 -1.93 2.79
N ARG A 57 -4.26 -2.23 1.98
CA ARG A 57 -4.76 -3.60 1.76
C ARG A 57 -5.07 -4.36 3.07
N VAL A 58 -5.57 -3.65 4.07
CA VAL A 58 -5.98 -4.24 5.36
C VAL A 58 -7.50 -4.33 5.46
N PRO A 59 -8.04 -5.27 6.27
CA PRO A 59 -9.44 -5.28 6.63
C PRO A 59 -9.84 -3.94 7.26
N VAL A 60 -10.92 -3.34 6.76
CA VAL A 60 -11.37 -2.02 7.20
C VAL A 60 -12.63 -2.16 8.06
N ASP A 61 -12.55 -1.70 9.30
CA ASP A 61 -13.72 -1.56 10.17
C ASP A 61 -14.39 -0.20 9.92
N ILE A 62 -15.53 -0.25 9.23
CA ILE A 62 -16.29 0.95 8.90
C ILE A 62 -16.84 1.68 10.13
N LYS A 63 -17.18 0.95 11.21
CA LYS A 63 -17.71 1.57 12.44
C LYS A 63 -16.59 2.32 13.16
N LEU A 64 -15.42 1.71 13.25
CA LEU A 64 -14.25 2.32 13.87
C LEU A 64 -13.90 3.65 13.20
N ILE A 65 -13.78 3.66 11.87
CA ILE A 65 -13.48 4.88 11.11
C ILE A 65 -14.61 5.90 11.26
N ALA A 66 -15.87 5.47 11.13
CA ALA A 66 -17.00 6.39 11.23
C ALA A 66 -17.05 7.12 12.58
N TYR A 67 -16.90 6.39 13.68
CA TYR A 67 -16.90 6.97 15.01
C TYR A 67 -15.68 7.85 15.28
N GLY A 68 -14.49 7.48 14.77
CA GLY A 68 -13.28 8.30 14.87
C GLY A 68 -13.41 9.67 14.19
N HIS A 69 -14.32 9.80 13.23
CA HIS A 69 -14.62 11.05 12.53
C HIS A 69 -15.93 11.72 12.93
N GLY A 70 -16.65 11.18 13.93
CA GLY A 70 -17.95 11.72 14.35
C GLY A 70 -19.03 11.65 13.28
N ILE A 71 -19.00 10.64 12.41
CA ILE A 71 -19.99 10.38 11.37
C ILE A 71 -20.69 9.05 11.61
N THR A 72 -21.92 8.87 11.10
CA THR A 72 -22.59 7.58 11.21
C THR A 72 -21.99 6.56 10.23
N PRO A 73 -21.91 5.27 10.59
CA PRO A 73 -21.42 4.22 9.69
C PRO A 73 -22.18 4.17 8.36
N GLU A 74 -23.49 4.44 8.37
CA GLU A 74 -24.35 4.46 7.19
C GLU A 74 -23.98 5.60 6.25
N THR A 75 -23.71 6.79 6.81
CA THR A 75 -23.28 7.96 6.05
C THR A 75 -21.91 7.71 5.40
N LEU A 76 -20.96 7.17 6.17
CA LEU A 76 -19.64 6.81 5.65
C LEU A 76 -19.77 5.78 4.51
N LYS A 77 -20.55 4.71 4.72
CA LYS A 77 -20.78 3.66 3.72
C LYS A 77 -21.35 4.23 2.43
N LYS A 78 -22.34 5.12 2.52
CA LYS A 78 -22.98 5.76 1.37
C LYS A 78 -21.98 6.60 0.57
N HIS A 79 -21.19 7.43 1.24
CA HIS A 79 -20.20 8.29 0.59
C HIS A 79 -19.05 7.50 -0.03
N VAL A 80 -18.49 6.53 0.72
CA VAL A 80 -17.45 5.62 0.22
C VAL A 80 -17.95 4.90 -1.04
N LYS A 81 -19.14 4.30 -1.02
CA LYS A 81 -19.68 3.58 -2.18
C LYS A 81 -19.79 4.49 -3.41
N LYS A 82 -20.24 5.73 -3.23
CA LYS A 82 -20.36 6.70 -4.33
C LYS A 82 -19.00 7.03 -4.94
N ILE A 83 -18.01 7.34 -4.10
CA ILE A 83 -16.66 7.71 -4.54
C ILE A 83 -15.93 6.52 -5.15
N GLU A 84 -16.04 5.36 -4.51
CA GLU A 84 -15.45 4.10 -4.95
C GLU A 84 -15.95 3.72 -6.35
N ASN A 85 -17.26 3.81 -6.58
CA ASN A 85 -17.85 3.53 -7.89
C ASN A 85 -17.37 4.49 -8.96
N ALA A 86 -17.26 5.78 -8.64
CA ALA A 86 -16.82 6.79 -9.60
C ALA A 86 -15.34 6.62 -9.97
N ALA A 87 -14.47 6.35 -8.99
CA ALA A 87 -13.03 6.17 -9.19
C ALA A 87 -12.61 4.70 -9.36
N ILE A 88 -13.54 3.78 -9.65
CA ILE A 88 -13.30 2.33 -9.54
C ILE A 88 -12.17 1.83 -10.44
N VAL A 89 -12.03 2.38 -11.64
CA VAL A 89 -10.99 1.99 -12.60
C VAL A 89 -9.61 2.33 -12.04
N TYR A 90 -9.45 3.52 -11.47
CA TYR A 90 -8.21 3.95 -10.82
C TYR A 90 -7.90 3.13 -9.56
N LEU A 91 -8.92 2.89 -8.72
CA LEU A 91 -8.76 2.08 -7.51
C LEU A 91 -8.36 0.63 -7.82
N LYS A 92 -8.95 0.04 -8.88
CA LYS A 92 -8.56 -1.28 -9.38
C LYS A 92 -7.15 -1.29 -9.96
N SER A 93 -6.74 -0.25 -10.67
CA SER A 93 -5.38 -0.19 -11.24
C SER A 93 -4.30 -0.12 -10.15
N ILE A 94 -4.56 0.59 -9.04
CA ILE A 94 -3.72 0.55 -7.84
C ILE A 94 -3.63 -0.87 -7.30
N GLY A 95 -4.78 -1.52 -7.07
CA GLY A 95 -4.84 -2.89 -6.56
C GLY A 95 -4.04 -3.86 -7.41
N ASN A 96 -4.27 -3.85 -8.73
CA ASN A 96 -3.55 -4.69 -9.69
C ASN A 96 -2.04 -4.43 -9.68
N LYS A 97 -1.61 -3.17 -9.53
CA LYS A 97 -0.18 -2.85 -9.42
C LYS A 97 0.42 -3.50 -8.17
N ILE A 98 -0.20 -3.31 -7.00
CA ILE A 98 0.29 -3.88 -5.74
C ILE A 98 0.30 -5.42 -5.80
N ASP A 99 -0.81 -6.02 -6.23
CA ASP A 99 -0.95 -7.48 -6.33
C ASP A 99 0.10 -8.07 -7.29
N GLY A 100 0.41 -7.38 -8.39
CA GLY A 100 1.48 -7.77 -9.32
C GLY A 100 2.87 -7.80 -8.69
N TYR A 101 3.24 -6.78 -7.89
CA TYR A 101 4.52 -6.78 -7.17
C TYR A 101 4.58 -7.87 -6.09
N VAL A 102 3.50 -8.04 -5.33
CA VAL A 102 3.42 -9.09 -4.30
C VAL A 102 3.57 -10.48 -4.93
N ALA A 103 2.90 -10.73 -6.06
CA ALA A 103 3.03 -11.98 -6.81
C ALA A 103 4.45 -12.20 -7.36
N LEU A 104 5.10 -11.13 -7.86
CA LEU A 104 6.49 -11.18 -8.30
C LEU A 104 7.42 -11.60 -7.15
N PHE A 105 7.30 -10.99 -5.97
CA PHE A 105 8.14 -11.32 -4.81
C PHE A 105 7.93 -12.75 -4.32
N ARG A 106 6.68 -13.19 -4.24
CA ARG A 106 6.35 -14.58 -3.87
C ARG A 106 6.92 -15.58 -4.87
N THR A 107 6.79 -15.30 -6.17
CA THR A 107 7.32 -16.16 -7.24
C THR A 107 8.84 -16.21 -7.20
N ALA A 108 9.51 -15.07 -7.02
CA ALA A 108 10.97 -15.02 -6.91
C ALA A 108 11.47 -15.80 -5.69
N ALA A 109 10.81 -15.68 -4.54
CA ALA A 109 11.15 -16.44 -3.33
C ALA A 109 11.04 -17.96 -3.58
N LYS A 110 9.96 -18.41 -4.21
CA LYS A 110 9.78 -19.82 -4.60
C LYS A 110 10.87 -20.30 -5.56
N GLN A 111 11.20 -19.51 -6.58
CA GLN A 111 12.25 -19.86 -7.56
C GLN A 111 13.64 -19.98 -6.90
N ILE A 112 14.01 -19.02 -6.04
CA ILE A 112 15.29 -19.08 -5.31
C ILE A 112 15.36 -20.35 -4.47
N LYS A 113 14.29 -20.65 -3.71
CA LYS A 113 14.22 -21.86 -2.88
C LYS A 113 14.40 -23.13 -3.73
N LEU A 114 13.69 -23.24 -4.85
CA LEU A 114 13.77 -24.38 -5.77
C LEU A 114 15.16 -24.55 -6.40
N ILE A 115 15.80 -23.46 -6.83
CA ILE A 115 17.09 -23.52 -7.53
C ILE A 115 18.25 -23.75 -6.56
N THR A 116 18.23 -23.07 -5.40
CA THR A 116 19.38 -23.06 -4.49
C THR A 116 19.28 -24.08 -3.37
N GLY A 117 18.08 -24.62 -3.10
CA GLY A 117 17.80 -25.45 -1.93
C GLY A 117 17.93 -24.71 -0.60
N LYS A 118 18.16 -23.38 -0.61
CA LYS A 118 18.31 -22.59 0.61
C LYS A 118 16.95 -22.21 1.18
N GLU A 119 16.81 -22.36 2.49
CA GLU A 119 15.63 -21.94 3.25
C GLU A 119 15.63 -20.43 3.60
N SER A 120 16.76 -19.75 3.36
CA SER A 120 16.89 -18.32 3.65
C SER A 120 17.87 -17.61 2.73
N ILE A 121 17.68 -16.30 2.59
CA ILE A 121 18.55 -15.40 1.84
C ILE A 121 18.65 -14.05 2.56
N GLU A 122 19.73 -13.31 2.36
CA GLU A 122 19.79 -11.92 2.79
C GLU A 122 18.77 -11.06 2.00
N VAL A 123 18.08 -10.14 2.68
CA VAL A 123 17.04 -9.30 2.05
C VAL A 123 17.59 -8.50 0.86
N LYS A 124 18.78 -7.89 1.01
CA LYS A 124 19.42 -7.14 -0.09
C LYS A 124 19.76 -8.03 -1.29
N THR A 125 20.20 -9.26 -1.03
CA THR A 125 20.52 -10.24 -2.08
C THR A 125 19.25 -10.69 -2.79
N PHE A 126 18.14 -10.89 -2.05
CA PHE A 126 16.82 -11.13 -2.63
C PHE A 126 16.38 -9.98 -3.56
N ILE A 127 16.47 -8.72 -3.10
CA ILE A 127 16.11 -7.56 -3.92
C ILE A 127 16.93 -7.51 -5.22
N LYS A 128 18.25 -7.69 -5.13
CA LYS A 128 19.13 -7.73 -6.31
C LYS A 128 18.72 -8.84 -7.28
N TYR A 129 18.35 -10.01 -6.78
CA TYR A 129 17.86 -11.10 -7.62
C TYR A 129 16.56 -10.74 -8.34
N VAL A 130 15.59 -10.14 -7.63
CA VAL A 130 14.35 -9.70 -8.26
C VAL A 130 14.60 -8.62 -9.31
N GLN A 131 15.47 -7.65 -9.02
CA GLN A 131 15.89 -6.62 -9.98
C GLN A 131 16.53 -7.23 -11.23
N TYR A 132 17.37 -8.26 -11.05
CA TYR A 132 17.95 -9.00 -12.16
C TYR A 132 16.88 -9.69 -13.03
N LEU A 133 15.89 -10.35 -12.42
CA LEU A 133 14.76 -10.94 -13.15
C LEU A 133 13.97 -9.89 -13.94
N CYS A 134 13.67 -8.75 -13.34
CA CYS A 134 12.98 -7.66 -14.02
C CYS A 134 13.77 -7.12 -15.22
N ASN A 135 15.08 -6.92 -15.06
CA ASN A 135 15.96 -6.49 -16.14
C ASN A 135 16.04 -7.54 -17.26
N TYR A 136 16.12 -8.82 -16.90
CA TYR A 136 16.14 -9.92 -17.86
C TYR A 136 14.87 -9.95 -18.72
N TRP A 137 13.71 -9.67 -18.12
CA TRP A 137 12.43 -9.55 -18.83
C TRP A 137 12.19 -8.17 -19.46
N ARG A 138 13.20 -7.28 -19.47
CA ARG A 138 13.11 -5.90 -19.98
C ARG A 138 11.95 -5.10 -19.39
N SER A 139 11.64 -5.35 -18.12
CA SER A 139 10.64 -4.58 -17.39
C SER A 139 11.23 -3.27 -16.89
N ASP A 140 10.47 -2.19 -17.04
CA ASP A 140 10.73 -0.85 -16.50
C ASP A 140 10.60 -0.75 -14.97
N LYS A 141 10.27 -1.84 -14.29
CA LYS A 141 9.90 -1.85 -12.87
C LYS A 141 11.09 -1.81 -11.90
N THR A 142 12.32 -1.94 -12.39
CA THR A 142 13.53 -2.21 -11.57
C THR A 142 13.79 -1.18 -10.49
N GLU A 143 13.53 0.11 -10.77
CA GLU A 143 13.73 1.21 -9.83
C GLU A 143 12.70 1.21 -8.68
N GLU A 144 11.51 0.65 -8.90
CA GLU A 144 10.45 0.61 -7.90
C GLU A 144 10.51 -0.63 -6.99
N ILE A 145 11.36 -1.63 -7.31
CA ILE A 145 11.38 -2.94 -6.64
C ILE A 145 11.62 -2.84 -5.14
N GLU A 146 12.70 -2.16 -4.73
CA GLU A 146 13.03 -2.04 -3.30
C GLU A 146 11.94 -1.28 -2.55
N LYS A 147 11.42 -0.20 -3.14
CA LYS A 147 10.36 0.61 -2.54
C LYS A 147 9.06 -0.16 -2.37
N PHE A 148 8.66 -0.96 -3.36
CA PHE A 148 7.45 -1.79 -3.26
C PHE A 148 7.66 -2.95 -2.28
N PHE A 149 8.82 -3.61 -2.32
CA PHE A 149 9.11 -4.70 -1.41
C PHE A 149 9.09 -4.23 0.04
N THR A 150 9.82 -3.16 0.36
CA THR A 150 9.89 -2.59 1.71
C THR A 150 8.50 -2.17 2.20
N ARG A 151 7.73 -1.45 1.37
CA ARG A 151 6.39 -0.96 1.73
C ARG A 151 5.34 -2.06 1.87
N TYR A 152 5.38 -3.09 1.04
CA TYR A 152 4.33 -4.14 0.99
C TYR A 152 4.81 -5.50 1.47
N PHE A 153 5.92 -5.56 2.21
CA PHE A 153 6.48 -6.80 2.73
C PHE A 153 5.44 -7.63 3.51
N TYR A 154 4.64 -7.00 4.37
CA TYR A 154 3.55 -7.66 5.12
C TYR A 154 2.51 -8.36 4.25
N LEU A 155 2.36 -7.98 2.97
CA LEU A 155 1.46 -8.66 2.03
C LEU A 155 2.11 -9.90 1.40
N THR A 156 3.43 -10.02 1.43
CA THR A 156 4.13 -11.14 0.77
C THR A 156 3.91 -12.48 1.47
N GLY A 157 3.65 -12.46 2.79
CA GLY A 157 3.59 -13.67 3.62
C GLY A 157 4.96 -14.27 3.92
N LEU A 158 6.05 -13.62 3.52
CA LEU A 158 7.41 -14.06 3.82
C LEU A 158 7.78 -13.67 5.26
N LYS A 159 8.69 -14.43 5.86
CA LYS A 159 9.23 -14.13 7.20
C LYS A 159 10.57 -13.41 7.08
N ALA A 160 10.81 -12.44 7.95
CA ALA A 160 12.07 -11.73 8.02
C ALA A 160 12.63 -11.72 9.44
N GLU A 161 13.96 -11.77 9.54
CA GLU A 161 14.68 -11.82 10.81
C GLU A 161 15.71 -10.69 10.90
N THR A 162 15.86 -10.18 12.12
CA THR A 162 16.93 -9.26 12.50
C THR A 162 18.25 -10.04 12.61
N GLY A 163 19.31 -9.56 11.96
CA GLY A 163 20.65 -10.14 12.09
C GLY A 163 21.54 -9.36 13.07
N ARG A 164 22.68 -9.94 13.45
CA ARG A 164 23.70 -9.26 14.30
C ARG A 164 24.22 -7.96 13.67
N ASN A 165 24.16 -7.84 12.35
CA ASN A 165 24.57 -6.66 11.58
C ASN A 165 23.34 -5.85 11.13
N ALA A 166 22.61 -5.21 12.06
CA ALA A 166 21.47 -4.36 11.71
C ALA A 166 21.81 -3.26 10.69
N ALA A 167 23.06 -2.77 10.69
CA ALA A 167 23.57 -1.78 9.74
C ALA A 167 23.51 -2.22 8.27
N SER A 168 23.48 -3.53 7.98
CA SER A 168 23.33 -4.04 6.62
C SER A 168 21.88 -4.32 6.22
N GLY A 169 20.92 -4.15 7.14
CA GLY A 169 19.51 -4.46 6.93
C GLY A 169 18.76 -3.47 6.03
N LEU A 170 17.49 -3.78 5.82
CA LEU A 170 16.51 -2.93 5.13
C LEU A 170 15.28 -2.73 6.02
N ASP A 171 14.70 -1.54 5.98
CA ASP A 171 13.46 -1.22 6.67
C ASP A 171 12.29 -1.88 5.94
N LEU A 172 11.68 -2.91 6.55
CA LEU A 172 10.50 -3.59 6.02
C LEU A 172 9.29 -3.27 6.89
N TYR A 173 8.14 -3.05 6.25
CA TYR A 173 6.86 -2.90 6.92
C TYR A 173 6.26 -4.29 7.21
N THR A 174 6.13 -4.64 8.50
CA THR A 174 5.43 -5.87 8.96
C THR A 174 3.94 -5.64 9.20
N SER A 175 3.53 -4.38 9.21
CA SER A 175 2.15 -3.94 9.00
C SER A 175 2.19 -2.55 8.33
N PRO A 176 1.06 -1.97 7.87
CA PRO A 176 1.09 -0.66 7.22
C PRO A 176 1.74 0.48 8.05
N ARG A 177 1.75 0.33 9.38
CA ARG A 177 2.25 1.33 10.34
C ARG A 177 3.50 0.89 11.11
N VAL A 178 3.82 -0.40 11.13
CA VAL A 178 4.97 -0.93 11.88
C VAL A 178 6.07 -1.30 10.88
N LYS A 179 7.23 -0.68 11.07
CA LYS A 179 8.45 -1.02 10.33
C LYS A 179 9.54 -1.49 11.28
N GLY A 180 10.40 -2.37 10.78
CA GLY A 180 11.61 -2.81 11.47
C GLY A 180 12.74 -3.02 10.48
N THR A 181 13.97 -3.06 10.98
CA THR A 181 15.15 -3.30 10.14
C THR A 181 15.47 -4.80 10.12
N TYR A 182 15.39 -5.41 8.94
CA TYR A 182 15.58 -6.85 8.78
C TYR A 182 16.74 -7.15 7.83
N VAL A 183 17.43 -8.26 8.08
CA VAL A 183 18.65 -8.65 7.34
C VAL A 183 18.43 -9.94 6.56
N ILE A 184 17.64 -10.87 7.11
CA ILE A 184 17.42 -12.20 6.55
C ILE A 184 15.95 -12.36 6.18
N LEU A 185 15.70 -12.95 5.02
CA LEU A 185 14.40 -13.41 4.54
C LEU A 185 14.37 -14.94 4.62
N ARG A 186 13.34 -15.51 5.24
CA ARG A 186 13.08 -16.94 5.28
C ARG A 186 11.96 -17.31 4.31
N PHE A 187 12.20 -18.36 3.54
CA PHE A 187 11.21 -18.96 2.67
C PHE A 187 10.55 -20.08 3.47
N GLU A 188 9.29 -19.94 3.87
CA GLU A 188 8.63 -21.03 4.59
C GLU A 188 8.59 -22.31 3.75
N GLY A 189 8.68 -23.47 4.41
CA GLY A 189 8.24 -24.73 3.83
C GLY A 189 6.72 -24.72 3.72
N ASP A 190 6.19 -25.25 2.63
CA ASP A 190 4.77 -25.54 2.54
C ASP A 190 4.42 -26.46 3.73
N ASN A 191 3.73 -25.91 4.74
CA ASN A 191 3.01 -26.71 5.72
C ASN A 191 1.65 -27.09 5.12
#